data_AF-A0A1Y2I7R9-F1
#
_entry.id   AF-A0A1Y2I7R9-F1
#
_cell.length_a   1.000
_cell.length_b   1.000
_cell.length_c   1.000
_cell.angle_alpha   90.00
_cell.angle_beta   90.00
_cell.angle_gamma   90.00
#
_symmetry.space_group_name_H-M   'P 1'
#
loop_
_entity.id
_entity.type
_entity.pdbx_description
1 polymer ?
#
loop_
_entity_poly.entity_id
_entity_poly.type
_entity_poly.pdbx_seq_one_letter_code
_entity_poly.pdbx_strand_id
1 'polypeptide(L)'
;MQEDQLNGDQLSAYEKIVASVRQQESKLYFVHGPGGTGKTFLYSTLCHKLRGEGHIVLCVAASGIAALLLDGGRTAHSMFKIPVEGLNPDSTCAIPK
;
A
#
# COMPACT_ATOMS: atom_id res chain seq x y z
N MET A 1 17.84 -5.86 -8.82
CA MET A 1 16.82 -5.79 -7.75
C MET A 1 15.60 -5.04 -8.28
N GLN A 2 14.41 -5.12 -7.67
CA GLN A 2 13.19 -4.44 -8.20
C GLN A 2 13.38 -2.91 -8.37
N GLU A 3 14.29 -2.35 -7.58
CA GLU A 3 14.70 -0.94 -7.54
C GLU A 3 15.29 -0.43 -8.86
N ASP A 4 16.00 -1.28 -9.61
CA ASP A 4 16.69 -0.89 -10.85
C ASP A 4 15.72 -0.62 -12.03
N GLN A 5 14.43 -0.89 -11.83
CA GLN A 5 13.36 -0.70 -12.82
C GLN A 5 12.50 0.54 -12.54
N LEU A 6 12.79 1.30 -11.47
CA LEU A 6 12.05 2.54 -11.17
C LEU A 6 12.40 3.63 -12.19
N ASN A 7 11.39 4.34 -12.69
CA ASN A 7 11.63 5.55 -13.47
C ASN A 7 12.12 6.70 -12.56
N GLY A 8 12.56 7.83 -13.14
CA GLY A 8 13.16 8.93 -12.38
C GLY A 8 12.28 9.49 -11.25
N ASP A 9 10.98 9.67 -11.50
CA ASP A 9 10.04 10.21 -10.49
C ASP A 9 9.78 9.19 -9.36
N GLN A 10 9.61 7.92 -9.74
CA GLN A 10 9.45 6.83 -8.78
C GLN A 10 10.70 6.65 -7.92
N LEU A 11 11.89 6.73 -8.54
CA LEU A 11 13.17 6.64 -7.85
C LEU A 11 13.33 7.80 -6.86
N SER A 12 13.00 9.02 -7.25
CA SER A 12 13.04 10.18 -6.34
C SER A 12 12.12 10.00 -5.13
N ALA A 13 10.89 9.49 -5.34
CA ALA A 13 9.97 9.19 -4.24
C ALA A 13 10.50 8.05 -3.35
N TYR A 14 11.00 6.99 -3.97
CA TYR A 14 11.56 5.82 -3.30
C TYR A 14 12.72 6.20 -2.37
N GLU A 15 13.72 6.92 -2.88
CA GLU A 15 14.89 7.33 -2.12
C GLU A 15 14.51 8.21 -0.92
N LYS A 16 13.60 9.18 -1.13
CA LYS A 16 13.11 10.06 -0.05
C LYS A 16 12.42 9.28 1.06
N ILE A 17 11.55 8.34 0.70
CA ILE A 17 10.79 7.54 1.67
C ILE A 17 11.73 6.60 2.42
N VAL A 18 12.58 5.84 1.72
CA VAL A 18 13.54 4.92 2.35
C VAL A 18 14.51 5.65 3.27
N ALA A 19 15.03 6.80 2.84
CA ALA A 19 15.91 7.62 3.68
C ALA A 19 15.21 8.06 4.98
N SER A 20 13.96 8.53 4.90
CA SER A 20 13.21 8.94 6.09
C SER A 20 12.97 7.81 7.08
N VAL A 21 12.67 6.61 6.58
CA VAL A 21 12.47 5.41 7.43
C VAL A 21 13.78 5.03 8.14
N ARG A 22 14.90 5.03 7.42
CA ARG A 22 16.22 4.71 7.98
C ARG A 22 16.70 5.75 9.00
N GLN A 23 16.35 7.01 8.79
CA GLN A 23 16.62 8.11 9.72
C GLN A 23 15.61 8.16 10.88
N GLN A 24 14.64 7.24 10.92
CA GLN A 24 13.57 7.17 11.91
C GLN A 24 12.76 8.47 12.04
N GLU A 25 12.59 9.16 10.92
CA GLU A 25 11.79 10.38 10.85
C GLU A 25 10.30 10.04 10.76
N SER A 26 9.46 10.74 11.52
CA SER A 26 8.00 10.63 11.42
C SER A 26 7.47 11.55 10.32
N LYS A 27 7.52 11.10 9.06
CA LYS A 27 7.05 11.87 7.89
C LYS A 27 5.81 11.23 7.24
N LEU A 28 4.97 12.07 6.65
CA LEU A 28 3.82 11.66 5.84
C LEU A 28 4.08 12.06 4.39
N TYR A 29 3.86 11.13 3.46
CA TYR A 29 4.04 11.35 2.03
C TYR A 29 2.74 11.08 1.28
N PHE A 30 2.46 11.92 0.28
CA PHE A 30 1.37 11.68 -0.68
C PHE A 30 1.96 11.55 -2.08
N VAL A 31 1.90 10.35 -2.64
CA VAL A 31 2.40 10.07 -4.00
C VAL A 31 1.24 10.20 -4.99
N HIS A 32 1.28 11.27 -5.78
CA HIS A 32 0.27 11.53 -6.81
C HIS A 32 0.80 11.19 -8.21
N GLY A 33 -0.09 10.72 -9.07
CA GLY A 33 0.21 10.53 -10.49
C GLY A 33 -0.98 9.97 -11.25
N PRO A 34 -1.07 10.19 -12.57
CA PRO A 34 -2.11 9.63 -13.44
C PRO A 34 -2.26 8.10 -13.36
N GLY A 35 -3.34 7.58 -13.94
CA GLY A 35 -3.47 6.14 -14.18
C GLY A 35 -2.30 5.61 -15.01
N GLY A 36 -1.85 4.39 -14.72
CA GLY A 36 -0.76 3.75 -15.47
C GLY A 36 0.67 4.18 -15.11
N THR A 37 0.89 5.11 -14.17
CA THR A 37 2.24 5.57 -13.80
C THR A 37 3.02 4.64 -12.87
N GLY A 38 2.56 3.40 -12.65
CA GLY A 38 3.28 2.42 -11.84
C GLY A 38 3.34 2.71 -10.34
N LYS A 39 2.40 3.48 -9.76
CA LYS A 39 2.36 3.72 -8.29
C LYS A 39 2.34 2.43 -7.47
N THR A 40 1.56 1.44 -7.91
CA THR A 40 1.53 0.11 -7.27
C THR A 40 2.90 -0.56 -7.31
N PHE A 41 3.63 -0.44 -8.42
CA PHE A 41 4.99 -0.96 -8.52
C PHE A 41 5.93 -0.29 -7.52
N LEU A 42 5.88 1.05 -7.41
CA LEU A 42 6.63 1.79 -6.40
C LEU A 42 6.31 1.31 -4.97
N TYR A 43 5.03 1.15 -4.61
CA TYR A 43 4.62 0.69 -3.29
C TYR A 43 5.10 -0.74 -2.99
N SER A 44 5.02 -1.64 -3.97
CA SER A 44 5.53 -3.00 -3.85
C SER A 44 7.05 -3.01 -3.66
N THR A 45 7.80 -2.22 -4.43
CA THR A 45 9.25 -2.10 -4.30
C THR A 45 9.65 -1.58 -2.92
N LEU A 46 8.98 -0.53 -2.41
CA LEU A 46 9.17 -0.01 -1.05
C LEU A 46 8.92 -1.09 0.01
N CYS A 47 7.83 -1.83 -0.14
CA CYS A 47 7.44 -2.88 0.80
C CYS A 47 8.49 -3.99 0.87
N HIS A 48 8.90 -4.53 -0.28
CA HIS A 48 9.92 -5.57 -0.33
C HIS A 48 11.25 -5.09 0.25
N LYS A 49 11.68 -3.86 -0.09
CA LYS A 49 12.92 -3.29 0.43
C LYS A 49 12.91 -3.21 1.94
N LEU A 50 11.92 -2.53 2.50
CA LEU A 50 11.86 -2.25 3.93
C LEU A 50 11.63 -3.52 4.75
N ARG A 51 10.81 -4.47 4.26
CA ARG A 51 10.68 -5.80 4.87
C ARG A 51 11.99 -6.59 4.82
N GLY A 52 12.73 -6.52 3.72
CA GLY A 52 14.04 -7.14 3.59
C GLY A 52 15.09 -6.56 4.55
N GLU A 53 14.92 -5.30 4.95
CA GLU A 53 15.73 -4.64 5.99
C GLU A 53 15.24 -4.90 7.42
N GLY A 54 14.18 -5.70 7.60
CA GLY A 54 13.63 -6.07 8.90
C GLY A 54 12.59 -5.09 9.45
N HIS A 55 12.15 -4.09 8.68
CA HIS A 55 11.08 -3.19 9.09
C HIS A 55 9.69 -3.84 8.95
N ILE A 56 8.78 -3.45 9.83
CA ILE A 56 7.37 -3.83 9.74
C ILE A 56 6.66 -2.86 8.79
N VAL A 57 6.12 -3.39 7.68
CA VAL A 57 5.38 -2.60 6.68
C VAL A 57 3.94 -3.11 6.58
N LEU A 58 2.99 -2.23 6.92
CA LEU A 58 1.55 -2.49 6.80
C LEU A 58 1.05 -1.98 5.44
N CYS A 59 0.69 -2.92 4.55
CA CYS A 59 0.09 -2.59 3.26
C CYS A 59 -1.43 -2.51 3.39
N VAL A 60 -1.98 -1.30 3.28
CA VAL A 60 -3.41 -1.06 3.46
C VAL A 60 -4.00 -0.41 2.22
N ALA A 61 -5.17 -0.89 1.79
CA ALA A 61 -5.93 -0.30 0.70
C ALA A 61 -7.41 -0.09 1.07
N ALA A 62 -8.12 0.73 0.31
CA ALA A 62 -9.55 0.95 0.52
C ALA A 62 -10.40 -0.23 0.02
N SER A 63 -10.07 -0.78 -1.17
CA SER A 63 -10.80 -1.88 -1.80
C SER A 63 -10.04 -3.21 -1.71
N GLY A 64 -10.78 -4.33 -1.77
CA GLY A 64 -10.19 -5.66 -1.77
C GLY A 64 -9.25 -5.89 -2.96
N ILE A 65 -9.66 -5.48 -4.17
CA ILE A 65 -8.83 -5.63 -5.37
C ILE A 65 -7.51 -4.87 -5.24
N ALA A 66 -7.53 -3.65 -4.72
CA ALA A 66 -6.30 -2.89 -4.51
C ALA A 66 -5.39 -3.53 -3.45
N ALA A 67 -5.97 -4.12 -2.39
CA ALA A 67 -5.22 -4.85 -1.38
C ALA A 67 -4.51 -6.08 -1.97
N LEU A 68 -5.15 -6.81 -2.88
CA LEU A 68 -4.58 -8.00 -3.53
C LEU A 68 -3.33 -7.70 -4.37
N LEU A 69 -3.16 -6.46 -4.84
CA LEU A 69 -2.00 -6.05 -5.63
C LEU A 69 -0.75 -5.78 -4.78
N LEU A 70 -0.89 -5.72 -3.45
CA LEU A 70 0.21 -5.49 -2.52
C LEU A 70 0.48 -6.77 -1.73
N ASP A 71 1.75 -7.12 -1.56
CA ASP A 71 2.11 -8.31 -0.80
C ASP A 71 1.70 -8.20 0.68
N GLY A 72 0.91 -9.17 1.15
CA GLY A 72 0.27 -9.13 2.47
C GLY A 72 -0.75 -8.00 2.65
N GLY A 73 -1.24 -7.41 1.56
CA GLY A 73 -2.18 -6.30 1.59
C GLY A 73 -3.51 -6.66 2.23
N ARG A 74 -4.07 -5.71 3.01
CA ARG A 74 -5.41 -5.83 3.59
C ARG A 74 -6.23 -4.57 3.34
N THR A 75 -7.54 -4.70 3.39
CA THR A 75 -8.40 -3.51 3.40
C THR A 75 -8.25 -2.76 4.73
N ALA A 76 -8.43 -1.44 4.73
CA ALA A 76 -8.43 -0.63 5.96
C ALA A 76 -9.43 -1.16 7.00
N HIS A 77 -10.62 -1.55 6.54
CA HIS A 77 -11.65 -2.19 7.36
C HIS A 77 -11.14 -3.44 8.07
N SER A 78 -10.48 -4.36 7.35
CA SER A 78 -9.99 -5.61 7.94
C SER A 78 -8.75 -5.41 8.83
N MET A 79 -7.83 -4.52 8.43
CA MET A 79 -6.59 -4.26 9.16
C MET A 79 -6.82 -3.50 10.46
N PHE A 80 -7.62 -2.43 10.42
CA PHE A 80 -7.87 -1.56 11.57
C PHE A 80 -9.18 -1.84 12.29
N LYS A 81 -9.91 -2.90 11.89
CA LYS A 81 -11.22 -3.27 12.46
C LYS A 81 -12.23 -2.12 12.41
N ILE A 82 -12.20 -1.33 11.33
CA ILE A 82 -13.16 -0.25 11.11
C ILE A 82 -14.52 -0.91 10.85
N PRO A 83 -15.55 -0.64 11.67
CA PRO A 83 -16.87 -1.20 11.47
C PRO A 83 -17.47 -0.66 10.18
N VAL A 84 -18.24 -1.50 9.48
CA VAL A 84 -19.08 -1.04 8.38
C VAL A 84 -20.39 -0.56 8.99
N GLU A 85 -20.63 0.75 8.90
CA GLU A 85 -21.83 1.35 9.45
C GLU A 85 -23.09 0.85 8.75
N GLY A 86 -24.17 0.66 9.52
CA GLY A 86 -25.48 0.28 8.98
C GLY A 86 -25.64 -1.20 8.59
N LEU A 87 -24.66 -2.06 8.86
CA LEU A 87 -24.87 -3.52 8.74
C LEU A 87 -25.80 -4.03 9.85
N ASN A 88 -26.78 -4.83 9.46
CA ASN A 88 -27.64 -5.62 10.34
C ASN A 88 -27.49 -7.13 10.02
N PRO A 89 -27.99 -8.04 10.87
CA PRO A 89 -27.87 -9.48 10.63
C PRO A 89 -28.50 -9.97 9.32
N ASP A 90 -29.48 -9.22 8.79
CA ASP A 90 -30.16 -9.51 7.53
C ASP A 90 -29.46 -8.89 6.30
N SER A 91 -28.33 -8.20 6.51
CA SER A 91 -27.55 -7.58 5.44
C SER A 91 -26.89 -8.67 4.61
N THR A 92 -27.29 -8.76 3.34
CA THR A 92 -26.73 -9.72 2.37
C THR A 92 -26.20 -8.99 1.15
N CYS A 93 -25.18 -9.58 0.50
CA CYS A 93 -24.72 -9.14 -0.82
C CYS A 93 -25.30 -10.10 -1.85
N ALA A 94 -26.26 -9.64 -2.66
CA ALA A 94 -26.84 -10.44 -3.73
C ALA A 94 -25.88 -10.51 -4.92
N ILE A 95 -24.91 -11.44 -4.85
CA ILE A 95 -24.05 -11.78 -5.99
C ILE A 95 -24.77 -12.89 -6.77
N PRO A 96 -25.21 -12.64 -8.02
CA PRO A 96 -25.80 -13.67 -8.86
C PRO A 96 -24.79 -14.82 -9.09
N LYS A 97 -25.29 -16.05 -9.17
CA LYS A 97 -24.49 -17.24 -9.49
C LYS A 97 -24.04 -17.23 -10.94
#